data_AF-A0A3P6TI19-F1
#
_entry.id   AF-A0A3P6TI19-F1
#
_cell.length_a   1.000
_cell.length_b   1.000
_cell.length_c   1.000
_cell.angle_alpha   90.00
_cell.angle_beta   90.00
_cell.angle_gamma   90.00
#
_symmetry.space_group_name_H-M   'P 1'
#
loop_
_entity.id
_entity.type
_entity.pdbx_description
1 polymer ?
#
loop_
_entity_poly.entity_id
_entity_poly.type
_entity_poly.pdbx_seq_one_letter_code
_entity_poly.pdbx_strand_id
1 'polypeptide(L)'
;MDSRHFNVFFATYRAFAEPINVLDRLLRRYESLENEVNSSTSALVIQNSIRSILICWLDMYPEDFYDPDCDFSMLTNLLDFGQRSRLSDLRAKSRKLLERFKHIQEEGGMIAALPSLDQLASAFGYDASEYSRNPQERVKMFDVGNENCVQIAEQLTFWDAELFRELIIHQCQGCVWSKRHRLPNEKVYTVKATIDQVLSYKIWLIMAFILLVVSRFDCSTFQLFFWSFKEILLSDWHSFQIYVICYI
;
A
#
# COMPACT_ATOMS: atom_id res chain seq x y z
N MET A 1 -2.36 -17.98 22.42
CA MET A 1 -3.40 -17.51 21.48
C MET A 1 -3.24 -18.25 20.17
N ASP A 2 -4.34 -18.71 19.57
CA ASP A 2 -4.30 -19.23 18.20
C ASP A 2 -4.05 -18.09 17.22
N SER A 3 -2.98 -18.19 16.43
CA SER A 3 -2.57 -17.20 15.42
C SER A 3 -3.70 -16.79 14.46
N ARG A 4 -4.66 -17.69 14.23
CA ARG A 4 -5.84 -17.45 13.39
C ARG A 4 -6.75 -16.34 13.94
N HIS A 5 -7.03 -16.33 15.24
CA HIS A 5 -7.91 -15.31 15.84
C HIS A 5 -7.27 -13.92 15.80
N PHE A 6 -5.96 -13.85 16.02
CA PHE A 6 -5.19 -12.62 15.87
C PHE A 6 -5.29 -12.09 14.43
N ASN A 7 -4.98 -12.91 13.43
CA ASN A 7 -5.00 -12.50 12.03
C ASN A 7 -6.40 -12.04 11.59
N VAL A 8 -7.46 -12.76 11.96
CA VAL A 8 -8.84 -12.39 11.59
C VAL A 8 -9.26 -11.07 12.24
N PHE A 9 -8.94 -10.87 13.53
CA PHE A 9 -9.25 -9.62 14.21
C PHE A 9 -8.51 -8.45 13.59
N PHE A 10 -7.18 -8.54 13.44
CA PHE A 10 -6.38 -7.42 12.91
C PHE A 10 -6.62 -7.15 11.42
N ALA A 11 -7.13 -8.13 10.67
CA ALA A 11 -7.59 -7.91 9.30
C ALA A 11 -8.91 -7.12 9.22
N THR A 12 -9.73 -7.07 10.26
CA THR A 12 -11.12 -6.56 10.15
C THR A 12 -11.49 -5.47 11.15
N TYR A 13 -10.73 -5.30 12.23
CA TYR A 13 -11.12 -4.40 13.33
C TYR A 13 -11.29 -2.93 12.91
N ARG A 14 -10.55 -2.49 11.88
CA ARG A 14 -10.62 -1.11 11.36
C ARG A 14 -12.00 -0.73 10.83
N ALA A 15 -12.87 -1.71 10.55
CA ALA A 15 -14.25 -1.46 10.18
C ALA A 15 -15.11 -0.93 11.35
N PHE A 16 -14.71 -1.17 12.60
CA PHE A 16 -15.53 -0.86 13.78
C PHE A 16 -14.76 -0.23 14.95
N ALA A 17 -13.44 -0.12 14.89
CA ALA A 17 -12.62 0.48 15.94
C ALA A 17 -11.39 1.20 15.38
N GLU A 18 -10.94 2.24 16.07
CA GLU A 18 -9.68 2.92 15.77
C GLU A 18 -8.49 2.23 16.46
N PRO A 19 -7.29 2.23 15.84
CA PRO A 19 -6.09 1.63 16.43
C PRO A 19 -5.82 2.09 17.86
N ILE A 20 -5.93 3.39 18.13
CA ILE A 20 -5.67 3.96 19.47
C ILE A 20 -6.61 3.37 20.54
N ASN A 21 -7.87 3.14 20.19
CA ASN A 21 -8.86 2.56 21.11
C ASN A 21 -8.59 1.08 21.39
N VAL A 22 -8.09 0.34 20.39
CA VAL A 22 -7.69 -1.06 20.56
C VAL A 22 -6.43 -1.14 21.42
N LEU A 23 -5.43 -0.29 21.15
CA LEU A 23 -4.19 -0.22 21.92
C LEU A 23 -4.50 0.06 23.39
N ASP A 24 -5.28 1.11 23.68
CA ASP A 24 -5.63 1.48 25.05
C ASP A 24 -6.36 0.36 25.80
N ARG A 25 -7.27 -0.38 25.14
CA ARG A 25 -7.92 -1.55 25.75
C ARG A 25 -6.94 -2.68 26.07
N LEU A 26 -5.97 -2.94 25.19
CA LEU A 26 -4.94 -3.95 25.43
C LEU A 26 -4.02 -3.56 26.59
N LEU A 27 -3.58 -2.30 26.65
CA LEU A 27 -2.72 -1.79 27.71
C LEU A 27 -3.44 -1.82 29.07
N ARG A 28 -4.68 -1.30 29.13
CA ARG A 28 -5.50 -1.37 30.35
C ARG A 28 -5.71 -2.80 30.82
N ARG A 29 -5.95 -3.74 29.90
CA ARG A 29 -6.10 -5.15 30.26
C ARG A 29 -4.81 -5.74 30.81
N TYR A 30 -3.65 -5.39 30.25
CA TYR A 30 -2.35 -5.81 30.77
C TYR A 30 -2.12 -5.30 32.19
N GLU A 31 -2.33 -4.00 32.43
CA GLU A 31 -2.12 -3.37 33.75
C GLU A 31 -3.08 -3.96 34.80
N SER A 32 -4.33 -4.25 34.43
CA SER A 32 -5.31 -4.88 35.35
C SER A 32 -4.85 -6.24 35.89
N LEU A 33 -3.99 -6.94 35.16
CA LEU A 33 -3.49 -8.26 35.52
C LEU A 33 -2.22 -8.20 36.39
N GLU A 34 -1.53 -7.06 36.45
CA GLU A 34 -0.19 -6.96 37.04
C GLU A 34 -0.14 -7.41 38.51
N ASN A 35 -1.20 -7.15 39.27
CA ASN A 35 -1.31 -7.57 40.67
C ASN A 35 -1.67 -9.06 40.83
N GLU A 36 -2.37 -9.65 39.85
CA GLU A 36 -2.85 -11.04 39.88
C GLU A 36 -1.80 -12.04 39.40
N VAL A 37 -0.82 -11.58 38.62
CA VAL A 37 0.25 -12.37 37.98
C VAL A 37 1.04 -13.22 38.97
N ASN A 38 1.32 -12.71 40.18
CA ASN A 38 2.04 -13.48 41.21
C ASN A 38 1.20 -14.60 41.85
N SER A 39 -0.12 -14.54 41.70
CA SER A 39 -1.08 -15.46 42.33
C SER A 39 -1.73 -16.43 41.36
N SER A 40 -1.75 -16.10 40.06
CA SER A 40 -2.50 -16.81 39.04
C SER A 40 -1.69 -17.05 37.78
N THR A 41 -1.38 -18.32 37.51
CA THR A 41 -0.78 -18.76 36.24
C THR A 41 -1.62 -18.33 35.03
N SER A 42 -2.94 -18.26 35.18
CA SER A 42 -3.84 -17.77 34.13
C SER A 42 -3.58 -16.30 33.80
N ALA A 43 -3.42 -15.44 34.82
CA ALA A 43 -3.11 -14.02 34.63
C ALA A 43 -1.77 -13.81 33.90
N LEU A 44 -0.74 -14.59 34.29
CA LEU A 44 0.55 -14.64 33.59
C LEU A 44 0.41 -15.00 32.10
N VAL A 45 -0.37 -16.03 31.78
CA VAL A 45 -0.58 -16.49 30.40
C VAL A 45 -1.29 -15.42 29.57
N ILE A 46 -2.29 -14.75 30.13
CA ILE A 46 -3.01 -13.67 29.44
C ILE A 46 -2.09 -12.47 29.23
N GLN A 47 -1.31 -12.08 30.24
CA GLN A 47 -0.35 -10.97 30.15
C GLN A 47 0.70 -11.21 29.06
N ASN A 48 1.26 -12.43 29.02
CA ASN A 48 2.18 -12.84 27.96
C ASN A 48 1.51 -12.86 26.58
N SER A 49 0.24 -13.28 26.51
CA SER A 49 -0.51 -13.24 25.25
C SER A 49 -0.71 -11.82 24.74
N ILE A 50 -1.03 -10.86 25.62
CA ILE A 50 -1.18 -9.45 25.24
C ILE A 50 0.16 -8.88 24.75
N ARG A 51 1.27 -9.17 25.44
CA ARG A 51 2.61 -8.79 24.95
C ARG A 51 2.85 -9.34 23.54
N SER A 52 2.58 -10.62 23.30
CA SER A 52 2.75 -11.24 21.98
C SER A 52 1.85 -10.59 20.92
N ILE A 53 0.59 -10.27 21.25
CA ILE A 53 -0.31 -9.53 20.35
C ILE A 53 0.30 -8.19 19.95
N LEU A 54 0.79 -7.41 20.92
CA LEU A 54 1.38 -6.09 20.65
C LEU A 54 2.61 -6.19 19.75
N ILE A 55 3.49 -7.17 20.01
CA ILE A 55 4.67 -7.41 19.18
C ILE A 55 4.26 -7.82 17.76
N CYS A 56 3.33 -8.78 17.62
CA CYS A 56 2.83 -9.21 16.33
C CYS A 56 2.12 -8.07 15.58
N TRP A 57 1.43 -7.19 16.29
CA TRP A 57 0.76 -6.04 15.69
C TRP A 57 1.77 -5.04 15.11
N LEU A 58 2.84 -4.73 15.87
CA LEU A 58 3.94 -3.90 15.40
C LEU A 58 4.69 -4.51 14.19
N ASP A 59 4.71 -5.84 14.07
CA ASP A 59 5.36 -6.55 12.95
C ASP A 59 4.49 -6.61 11.70
N MET A 60 3.23 -7.02 11.87
CA MET A 60 2.35 -7.40 10.78
C MET A 60 1.56 -6.23 10.23
N TYR A 61 1.31 -5.20 11.06
CA TYR A 61 0.55 -4.01 10.66
C TYR A 61 1.20 -2.71 11.18
N PRO A 62 2.48 -2.46 10.86
CA PRO A 62 3.18 -1.26 11.32
C PRO A 62 2.49 0.05 10.91
N GLU A 63 1.79 0.05 9.78
CA GLU A 63 1.04 1.19 9.23
C GLU A 63 -0.01 1.76 10.18
N ASP A 64 -0.55 0.96 11.12
CA ASP A 64 -1.49 1.45 12.13
C ASP A 64 -0.85 2.45 13.09
N PHE A 65 0.47 2.40 13.22
CA PHE A 65 1.26 3.24 14.10
C PHE A 65 1.85 4.46 13.38
N TYR A 66 1.61 4.60 12.08
CA TYR A 66 2.03 5.77 11.32
C TYR A 66 0.99 6.88 11.47
N ASP A 67 1.27 7.81 12.38
CA ASP A 67 0.41 8.96 12.69
C ASP A 67 1.28 10.21 12.91
N PRO A 68 1.78 10.83 11.82
CA PRO A 68 2.65 11.98 11.90
C PRO A 68 1.95 13.22 12.46
N ASP A 69 0.63 13.35 12.25
CA ASP A 69 -0.19 14.47 12.74
C ASP A 69 -0.23 14.53 14.28
N CYS A 70 -0.11 13.38 14.94
CA CYS A 70 -0.10 13.26 16.40
C CYS A 70 1.29 12.94 16.97
N ASP A 71 2.38 13.30 16.28
CA ASP A 71 3.78 13.03 16.68
C ASP A 71 4.00 11.58 17.15
N PHE A 72 3.41 10.63 16.41
CA PHE A 72 3.52 9.19 16.67
C PHE A 72 3.14 8.80 18.11
N SER A 73 2.11 9.45 18.67
CA SER A 73 1.66 9.29 20.07
C SER A 73 1.50 7.83 20.53
N MET A 74 1.00 6.93 19.69
CA MET A 74 0.84 5.51 20.01
C MET A 74 2.19 4.80 20.24
N LEU A 75 3.21 5.11 19.43
CA LEU A 75 4.56 4.55 19.60
C LEU A 75 5.23 5.13 20.84
N THR A 76 5.05 6.41 21.12
CA THR A 76 5.53 7.05 22.34
C THR A 76 4.89 6.43 23.59
N ASN A 77 3.57 6.21 23.56
CA ASN A 77 2.86 5.51 24.63
C ASN A 77 3.39 4.07 24.84
N LEU A 78 3.63 3.32 23.75
CA LEU A 78 4.23 1.99 23.83
C LEU A 78 5.65 1.98 24.39
N LEU A 79 6.46 3.01 24.12
CA LEU A 79 7.79 3.18 24.71
C LEU A 79 7.72 3.38 26.23
N ASP A 80 6.83 4.27 26.67
CA ASP A 80 6.62 4.57 28.08
C ASP A 80 6.03 3.37 28.82
N PHE A 81 5.03 2.72 28.23
CA PHE A 81 4.45 1.49 28.75
C PHE A 81 5.48 0.37 28.86
N GLY A 82 6.26 0.13 27.79
CA GLY A 82 7.32 -0.89 27.80
C GLY A 82 8.38 -0.63 28.87
N GLN A 83 8.67 0.65 29.16
CA GLN A 83 9.55 1.03 30.26
C GLN A 83 8.93 0.74 31.63
N ARG A 84 7.66 1.12 31.85
CA ARG A 84 6.95 0.92 33.12
C ARG A 84 6.77 -0.57 33.44
N SER A 85 6.33 -1.35 32.46
CA SER A 85 6.05 -2.79 32.60
C SER A 85 7.26 -3.70 32.36
N ARG A 86 8.47 -3.13 32.23
CA ARG A 86 9.74 -3.86 32.01
C ARG A 86 9.72 -4.79 30.79
N LEU A 87 9.02 -4.39 29.73
CA LEU A 87 8.96 -5.09 28.44
C LEU A 87 10.00 -4.54 27.48
N SER A 88 11.25 -5.01 27.61
CA SER A 88 12.38 -4.52 26.83
C SER A 88 12.26 -4.80 25.33
N ASP A 89 11.69 -5.95 24.97
CA ASP A 89 11.38 -6.36 23.60
C ASP A 89 10.38 -5.41 22.93
N LEU A 90 9.26 -5.12 23.61
CA LEU A 90 8.24 -4.19 23.13
C LEU A 90 8.82 -2.78 22.97
N ARG A 91 9.60 -2.33 23.95
CA ARG A 91 10.23 -1.01 23.92
C ARG A 91 11.24 -0.88 22.77
N ALA A 92 12.12 -1.87 22.59
CA ALA A 92 13.11 -1.87 21.52
C ALA A 92 12.44 -1.86 20.14
N LYS A 93 11.37 -2.64 19.98
CA LYS A 93 10.62 -2.72 18.73
C LYS A 93 9.89 -1.42 18.40
N SER A 94 9.20 -0.84 19.40
CA SER A 94 8.49 0.44 19.25
C SER A 94 9.47 1.57 18.90
N ARG A 95 10.66 1.57 19.50
CA ARG A 95 11.73 2.54 19.19
C ARG A 95 12.19 2.44 17.74
N LYS A 96 12.53 1.22 17.30
CA LYS A 96 12.99 0.97 15.94
C LYS A 96 11.95 1.40 14.91
N LEU A 97 10.67 1.13 15.17
CA LEU A 97 9.59 1.53 14.28
C LEU A 97 9.40 3.05 14.26
N LEU A 98 9.48 3.71 15.42
CA LEU A 98 9.42 5.17 15.52
C LEU A 98 10.55 5.86 14.75
N GLU A 99 11.78 5.39 14.91
CA GLU A 99 12.95 5.91 14.17
C GLU A 99 12.74 5.76 12.66
N ARG A 100 12.26 4.60 12.20
CA ARG A 100 11.92 4.38 10.79
C ARG A 100 10.86 5.35 10.30
N PHE A 101 9.79 5.58 11.07
CA PHE A 101 8.69 6.46 10.65
C PHE A 101 9.06 7.94 10.65
N LYS A 102 9.92 8.37 11.56
CA LYS A 102 10.49 9.73 11.52
C LYS A 102 11.34 9.94 10.27
N HIS A 103 12.19 8.97 9.92
CA HIS A 103 12.95 9.02 8.67
C HIS A 103 12.03 9.09 7.43
N ILE A 104 11.00 8.25 7.38
CA ILE A 104 10.01 8.27 6.28
C ILE A 104 9.30 9.62 6.20
N GLN A 105 8.95 10.23 7.34
CA GLN A 105 8.32 11.54 7.38
C GLN A 105 9.25 12.63 6.81
N GLU A 106 10.54 12.59 7.15
CA GLU A 106 11.57 13.51 6.63
C GLU A 106 11.78 13.33 5.12
N GLU A 107 11.66 12.12 4.59
CA GLU A 107 11.79 11.79 3.16
C GLU A 107 10.52 12.09 2.32
N GLY A 108 9.47 12.66 2.92
CA GLY A 108 8.25 13.05 2.22
C GLY A 108 7.05 12.11 2.45
N GLY A 109 7.12 11.26 3.46
CA GLY A 109 6.01 10.43 3.95
C GLY A 109 5.89 9.07 3.27
N MET A 110 4.86 8.29 3.67
CA MET A 110 4.69 6.89 3.25
C MET A 110 4.57 6.71 1.73
N ILE A 111 4.05 7.69 0.99
CA ILE A 111 3.96 7.64 -0.47
C ILE A 111 5.36 7.73 -1.10
N ALA A 112 6.21 8.64 -0.60
CA ALA A 112 7.57 8.81 -1.11
C ALA A 112 8.48 7.63 -0.76
N ALA A 113 8.19 6.93 0.35
CA ALA A 113 8.90 5.72 0.75
C ALA A 113 8.55 4.48 -0.10
N LEU A 114 7.50 4.52 -0.93
CA LEU A 114 7.19 3.43 -1.84
C LEU A 114 8.16 3.44 -3.02
N PRO A 115 8.65 2.26 -3.46
CA PRO A 115 9.53 2.20 -4.62
C PRO A 115 8.81 2.70 -5.86
N SER A 116 9.46 3.61 -6.60
CA SER A 116 8.97 4.01 -7.91
C SER A 116 9.07 2.84 -8.90
N LEU A 117 8.31 2.89 -9.99
CA LEU A 117 8.41 1.89 -11.05
C LEU A 117 9.83 1.78 -11.62
N ASP A 118 10.57 2.90 -11.66
CA ASP A 118 11.96 2.96 -12.13
C ASP A 118 12.93 2.27 -11.15
N GLN A 119 12.73 2.45 -9.85
CA GLN A 119 13.49 1.75 -8.82
C GLN A 119 13.21 0.24 -8.83
N LEU A 120 11.95 -0.15 -9.03
CA LEU A 120 11.56 -1.55 -9.19
C LEU A 120 12.18 -2.16 -10.46
N ALA A 121 12.07 -1.49 -11.60
CA ALA A 121 12.71 -1.91 -12.87
C ALA A 121 14.22 -2.13 -12.69
N SER A 122 14.90 -1.17 -12.06
CA SER A 122 16.32 -1.27 -11.76
C SER A 122 16.65 -2.47 -10.87
N ALA A 123 15.83 -2.76 -9.85
CA ALA A 123 16.02 -3.90 -8.95
C ALA A 123 15.85 -5.26 -9.66
N PHE A 124 15.00 -5.33 -10.68
CA PHE A 124 14.85 -6.50 -11.54
C PHE A 124 15.94 -6.61 -12.64
N GLY A 125 16.91 -5.68 -12.65
CA GLY A 125 18.02 -5.68 -13.61
C GLY A 125 17.70 -5.00 -14.94
N TYR A 126 16.58 -4.28 -15.03
CA TYR A 126 16.30 -3.42 -16.19
C TYR A 126 17.03 -2.08 -16.01
N ASP A 127 18.13 -1.89 -16.74
CA ASP A 127 18.84 -0.61 -16.74
C ASP A 127 18.30 0.29 -17.86
N ALA A 128 17.73 1.45 -17.48
CA ALA A 128 17.32 2.50 -18.40
C ALA A 128 18.45 2.96 -19.35
N SER A 129 19.71 2.75 -18.95
CA SER A 129 20.91 3.10 -19.71
C SER A 129 21.30 2.08 -20.80
N GLU A 130 20.84 0.83 -20.72
CA GLU A 130 21.08 -0.22 -21.72
C GLU A 130 20.11 -0.15 -22.91
N TYR A 131 19.03 0.64 -22.82
CA TYR A 131 18.13 0.83 -23.96
C TYR A 131 18.83 1.58 -25.09
N SER A 132 18.52 1.19 -26.33
CA SER A 132 19.05 1.87 -27.52
C SER A 132 18.82 3.38 -27.41
N ARG A 133 19.91 4.16 -27.46
CA ARG A 133 19.87 5.62 -27.56
C ARG A 133 19.23 6.10 -28.87
N ASN A 134 19.01 5.21 -29.83
CA ASN A 134 18.37 5.54 -31.08
C ASN A 134 16.84 5.65 -30.88
N PRO A 135 16.25 6.86 -31.01
CA PRO A 135 14.81 7.05 -30.83
C PRO A 135 13.95 6.20 -31.76
N GLN A 136 14.45 5.88 -32.96
CA GLN A 136 13.72 5.09 -33.96
C GLN A 136 13.60 3.62 -33.58
N GLU A 137 14.60 3.06 -32.88
CA GLU A 137 14.55 1.70 -32.35
C GLU A 137 13.64 1.61 -31.13
N ARG A 138 13.63 2.66 -30.27
CA ARG A 138 12.68 2.75 -29.15
C ARG A 138 11.22 2.76 -29.63
N VAL A 139 10.91 3.51 -30.68
CA VAL A 139 9.54 3.56 -31.25
C VAL A 139 9.10 2.20 -31.80
N LYS A 140 10.01 1.41 -32.40
CA LYS A 140 9.71 0.06 -32.90
C LYS A 140 9.46 -0.95 -31.77
N MET A 141 10.09 -0.76 -30.62
CA MET A 141 9.91 -1.60 -29.43
C MET A 141 8.48 -1.53 -28.86
N PHE A 142 7.77 -0.45 -29.18
CA PHE A 142 6.36 -0.22 -28.81
C PHE A 142 5.42 -0.23 -30.03
N ASP A 143 5.85 -0.74 -31.19
CA ASP A 143 4.99 -0.87 -32.36
C ASP A 143 4.00 -2.02 -32.15
N VAL A 144 2.78 -1.67 -31.72
CA VAL A 144 1.68 -2.60 -31.48
C VAL A 144 1.25 -3.33 -32.77
N GLY A 145 1.58 -2.76 -33.95
CA GLY A 145 1.17 -3.31 -35.24
C GLY A 145 2.00 -4.50 -35.75
N ASN A 146 3.17 -4.77 -35.18
CA ASN A 146 4.13 -5.72 -35.74
C ASN A 146 4.67 -6.71 -34.69
N GLU A 147 3.81 -7.66 -34.30
CA GLU A 147 4.16 -8.88 -33.54
C GLU A 147 4.48 -8.69 -32.04
N ASN A 148 4.69 -7.45 -31.58
CA ASN A 148 5.07 -7.15 -30.19
C ASN A 148 3.88 -6.99 -29.23
N CYS A 149 2.63 -7.06 -29.69
CA CYS A 149 1.46 -6.81 -28.86
C CYS A 149 1.31 -7.78 -27.68
N VAL A 150 1.67 -9.06 -27.88
CA VAL A 150 1.64 -10.08 -26.82
C VAL A 150 2.70 -9.79 -25.76
N GLN A 151 3.93 -9.48 -26.19
CA GLN A 151 5.02 -9.14 -25.27
C GLN A 151 4.73 -7.88 -24.47
N ILE A 152 4.15 -6.84 -25.11
CA ILE A 152 3.71 -5.62 -24.42
C ILE A 152 2.63 -5.95 -23.38
N ALA A 153 1.64 -6.78 -23.73
CA ALA A 153 0.59 -7.19 -22.81
C ALA A 153 1.14 -8.01 -21.62
N GLU A 154 2.10 -8.91 -21.88
CA GLU A 154 2.79 -9.69 -20.83
C GLU A 154 3.55 -8.78 -19.87
N GLN A 155 4.32 -7.81 -20.39
CA GLN A 155 5.05 -6.86 -19.54
C GLN A 155 4.09 -5.98 -18.72
N LEU A 156 3.00 -5.49 -19.31
CA LEU A 156 2.00 -4.72 -18.57
C LEU A 156 1.32 -5.55 -17.50
N THR A 157 0.97 -6.80 -17.80
CA THR A 157 0.37 -7.72 -16.84
C THR A 157 1.33 -8.03 -15.69
N PHE A 158 2.62 -8.21 -15.99
CA PHE A 158 3.65 -8.41 -14.98
C PHE A 158 3.77 -7.21 -14.04
N TRP A 159 3.87 -6.00 -14.58
CA TRP A 159 3.97 -4.78 -13.78
C TRP A 159 2.69 -4.50 -12.99
N ASP A 160 1.51 -4.75 -13.56
CA ASP A 160 0.25 -4.71 -12.81
C ASP A 160 0.27 -5.67 -11.62
N ALA A 161 0.65 -6.93 -11.84
CA ALA A 161 0.71 -7.92 -10.77
C ALA A 161 1.67 -7.50 -9.64
N GLU A 162 2.82 -6.92 -9.99
CA GLU A 162 3.81 -6.48 -9.00
C GLU A 162 3.30 -5.26 -8.20
N LEU A 163 2.63 -4.33 -8.86
CA LEU A 163 1.99 -3.19 -8.19
C LEU A 163 0.83 -3.61 -7.28
N PHE A 164 0.06 -4.63 -7.67
CA PHE A 164 -0.98 -5.20 -6.83
C PHE A 164 -0.41 -5.99 -5.65
N ARG A 165 0.78 -6.56 -5.78
CA ARG A 165 1.44 -7.32 -4.69
C ARG A 165 1.80 -6.42 -3.50
N GLU A 166 2.15 -5.17 -3.77
CA GLU A 166 2.48 -4.17 -2.75
C GLU A 166 1.24 -3.48 -2.14
N LEU A 167 0.04 -3.82 -2.61
CA LEU A 167 -1.20 -3.20 -2.17
C LEU A 167 -1.64 -3.72 -0.80
N ILE A 168 -1.86 -2.79 0.13
CA ILE A 168 -2.34 -3.13 1.47
C ILE A 168 -3.86 -3.30 1.43
N ILE A 169 -4.31 -4.55 1.51
CA ILE A 169 -5.71 -4.97 1.31
C ILE A 169 -6.70 -4.20 2.22
N HIS A 170 -6.34 -3.92 3.47
CA HIS A 170 -7.26 -3.23 4.37
C HIS A 170 -7.48 -1.76 4.01
N GLN A 171 -6.62 -1.13 3.18
CA GLN A 171 -6.87 0.21 2.64
C GLN A 171 -8.04 0.22 1.62
N CYS A 172 -8.41 -0.95 1.10
CA CYS A 172 -9.57 -1.14 0.23
C CYS A 172 -10.87 -1.44 0.99
N GLN A 173 -10.82 -1.72 2.29
CA GLN A 173 -12.01 -2.09 3.07
C GLN A 173 -12.98 -0.91 3.25
N GLY A 174 -14.26 -1.21 3.41
CA GLY A 174 -15.27 -0.26 3.87
C GLY A 174 -15.55 0.94 2.96
N CYS A 175 -15.25 0.85 1.66
CA CYS A 175 -15.35 1.97 0.71
C CYS A 175 -14.51 3.20 1.13
N VAL A 176 -13.43 3.00 1.91
CA VAL A 176 -12.54 4.06 2.37
C VAL A 176 -11.92 4.80 1.17
N TRP A 177 -11.54 4.05 0.13
CA TRP A 177 -11.03 4.60 -1.14
C TRP A 177 -12.05 5.47 -1.91
N SER A 178 -13.32 5.06 -2.01
CA SER A 178 -14.32 5.83 -2.77
C SER A 178 -14.64 7.18 -2.13
N LYS A 179 -14.28 7.36 -0.84
CA LYS A 179 -14.37 8.61 -0.09
C LYS A 179 -13.07 9.43 -0.11
N ARG A 180 -12.18 9.23 -1.11
CA ARG A 180 -10.87 9.91 -1.27
C ARG A 180 -10.84 11.42 -1.07
N HIS A 181 -11.96 12.11 -1.27
CA HIS A 181 -12.05 13.56 -1.07
C HIS A 181 -12.19 14.00 0.40
N ARG A 182 -12.38 13.05 1.34
CA ARG A 182 -12.65 13.32 2.75
C ARG A 182 -11.64 12.72 3.72
N LEU A 183 -10.63 11.98 3.23
CA LEU A 183 -9.67 11.27 4.07
C LEU A 183 -8.23 11.74 3.78
N PRO A 184 -7.35 11.81 4.81
CA PRO A 184 -5.94 12.12 4.61
C PRO A 184 -5.29 11.12 3.65
N ASN A 185 -4.44 11.62 2.74
CA ASN A 185 -3.72 10.81 1.74
C ASN A 185 -2.93 9.64 2.37
N GLU A 186 -2.55 9.79 3.63
CA GLU A 186 -1.73 8.84 4.38
C GLU A 186 -2.48 7.55 4.77
N LYS A 187 -3.82 7.54 4.76
CA LYS A 187 -4.60 6.32 5.10
C LYS A 187 -4.79 5.34 3.95
N VAL A 188 -4.54 5.78 2.71
CA VAL A 188 -4.75 4.98 1.48
C VAL A 188 -3.54 5.07 0.53
N TYR A 189 -2.34 5.24 1.10
CA TYR A 189 -1.14 5.59 0.37
C TYR A 189 -0.72 4.53 -0.66
N THR A 190 -0.88 3.23 -0.38
CA THR A 190 -0.55 2.16 -1.34
C THR A 190 -1.55 2.12 -2.47
N VAL A 191 -2.85 2.19 -2.17
CA VAL A 191 -3.91 2.23 -3.18
C VAL A 191 -3.74 3.45 -4.09
N LYS A 192 -3.41 4.61 -3.52
CA LYS A 192 -3.14 5.83 -4.28
C LYS A 192 -1.91 5.68 -5.18
N ALA A 193 -0.80 5.17 -4.64
CA ALA A 193 0.42 4.95 -5.42
C ALA A 193 0.19 3.96 -6.56
N THR A 194 -0.46 2.82 -6.31
CA THR A 194 -0.83 1.84 -7.34
C THR A 194 -1.69 2.49 -8.41
N ILE A 195 -2.68 3.31 -8.03
CA ILE A 195 -3.55 3.98 -9.00
C ILE A 195 -2.81 5.05 -9.78
N ASP A 196 -1.98 5.86 -9.14
CA ASP A 196 -1.18 6.88 -9.83
C ASP A 196 -0.17 6.23 -10.79
N GLN A 197 0.44 5.12 -10.40
CA GLN A 197 1.36 4.35 -11.26
C GLN A 197 0.61 3.70 -12.42
N VAL A 198 -0.54 3.06 -12.15
CA VAL A 198 -1.44 2.48 -13.16
C VAL A 198 -1.95 3.52 -14.15
N LEU A 199 -2.43 4.65 -13.65
CA LEU A 199 -2.89 5.76 -14.48
C LEU A 199 -1.74 6.37 -15.27
N SER A 200 -0.56 6.55 -14.66
CA SER A 200 0.60 7.17 -15.32
C SER A 200 1.07 6.33 -16.51
N TYR A 201 1.30 5.02 -16.33
CA TYR A 201 1.76 4.19 -17.45
C TYR A 201 0.65 3.98 -18.50
N LYS A 202 -0.63 3.90 -18.11
CA LYS A 202 -1.76 3.82 -19.06
C LYS A 202 -1.90 5.10 -19.87
N ILE A 203 -1.85 6.27 -19.23
CA ILE A 203 -1.86 7.58 -19.92
C ILE A 203 -0.66 7.70 -20.84
N TRP A 204 0.51 7.24 -20.40
CA TRP A 204 1.71 7.24 -21.24
C TRP A 204 1.55 6.34 -22.48
N LEU A 205 1.00 5.13 -22.33
CA LEU A 205 0.65 4.24 -23.46
C LEU A 205 -0.33 4.89 -24.43
N ILE A 206 -1.33 5.59 -23.91
CA ILE A 206 -2.31 6.32 -24.72
C ILE A 206 -1.63 7.44 -25.50
N MET A 207 -0.74 8.19 -24.86
CA MET A 207 0.04 9.25 -25.52
C MET A 207 0.99 8.68 -26.57
N ALA A 208 1.68 7.57 -26.29
CA ALA A 208 2.56 6.90 -27.24
C ALA A 208 1.79 6.34 -28.44
N PHE A 209 0.63 5.73 -28.21
CA PHE A 209 -0.28 5.28 -29.26
C PHE A 209 -0.81 6.45 -30.08
N ILE A 210 -1.26 7.53 -29.43
CA ILE A 210 -1.68 8.77 -30.11
C ILE A 210 -0.54 9.31 -30.98
N LEU A 211 0.69 9.40 -30.48
CA LEU A 211 1.84 9.91 -31.25
C LEU A 211 2.19 8.98 -32.44
N LEU A 212 2.13 7.67 -32.26
CA LEU A 212 2.30 6.66 -33.31
C LEU A 212 1.18 6.72 -34.37
N VAL A 213 -0.06 6.96 -33.95
CA VAL A 213 -1.21 7.08 -34.86
C VAL A 213 -1.21 8.43 -35.57
N VAL A 214 -0.89 9.53 -34.90
CA VAL A 214 -0.75 10.89 -35.51
C VAL A 214 0.36 10.91 -36.57
N SER A 215 1.43 10.15 -36.36
CA SER A 215 2.51 10.01 -37.34
C SER A 215 2.19 9.08 -38.51
N ARG A 216 1.13 8.26 -38.42
CA ARG A 216 0.71 7.29 -39.46
C ARG A 216 -0.63 7.60 -40.14
N PHE A 217 -1.50 8.45 -39.58
CA PHE A 217 -2.87 8.67 -40.07
C PHE A 217 -3.26 10.16 -40.19
N ASP A 218 -3.97 10.50 -41.28
CA ASP A 218 -4.57 11.83 -41.49
C ASP A 218 -5.65 12.18 -40.44
N CYS A 219 -5.77 13.48 -40.16
CA CYS A 219 -6.53 14.12 -39.07
C CYS A 219 -7.99 13.64 -38.90
N SER A 220 -8.63 13.16 -39.97
CA SER A 220 -10.03 12.71 -39.97
C SER A 220 -10.25 11.37 -39.25
N THR A 221 -9.26 10.46 -39.28
CA THR A 221 -9.32 9.15 -38.61
C THR A 221 -9.08 9.28 -37.10
N PHE A 222 -8.41 10.36 -36.70
CA PHE A 222 -8.05 10.67 -35.33
C PHE A 222 -9.28 11.00 -34.44
N GLN A 223 -10.32 11.63 -35.01
CA GLN A 223 -11.55 11.99 -34.27
C GLN A 223 -12.44 10.79 -33.93
N LEU A 224 -12.53 9.80 -34.81
CA LEU A 224 -13.30 8.57 -34.58
C LEU A 224 -12.65 7.68 -33.51
N PHE A 225 -11.31 7.60 -33.51
CA PHE A 225 -10.57 6.84 -32.51
C PHE A 225 -10.65 7.46 -31.11
N PHE A 226 -10.56 8.79 -31.01
CA PHE A 226 -10.68 9.49 -29.73
C PHE A 226 -12.07 9.29 -29.08
N TRP A 227 -13.12 9.14 -29.88
CA TRP A 227 -14.48 8.85 -29.40
C TRP A 227 -14.63 7.41 -28.87
N SER A 228 -14.19 6.39 -29.61
CA SER A 228 -14.22 5.01 -29.12
C SER A 228 -13.28 4.79 -27.92
N PHE A 229 -12.14 5.47 -27.88
CA PHE A 229 -11.18 5.33 -26.79
C PHE A 229 -11.68 6.00 -25.49
N LYS A 230 -12.39 7.13 -25.60
CA LYS A 230 -13.08 7.75 -24.48
C LYS A 230 -14.19 6.85 -23.92
N GLU A 231 -14.92 6.14 -24.77
CA GLU A 231 -15.91 5.13 -24.35
C GLU A 231 -15.28 3.93 -23.63
N ILE A 232 -14.14 3.42 -24.12
CA ILE A 232 -13.41 2.30 -23.50
C ILE A 232 -12.83 2.70 -22.14
N LEU A 233 -12.20 3.86 -22.02
CA LEU A 233 -11.69 4.36 -20.73
C LEU A 233 -12.81 4.60 -19.70
N LEU A 234 -13.98 5.08 -20.14
CA LEU A 234 -15.14 5.28 -19.26
C LEU A 234 -15.83 3.96 -18.90
N SER A 235 -15.88 2.98 -19.81
CA SER A 235 -16.49 1.67 -19.54
C SER A 235 -15.59 0.75 -18.71
N ASP A 236 -14.27 0.81 -18.92
CA ASP A 236 -13.27 0.09 -18.14
C ASP A 236 -13.09 0.70 -16.75
N TRP A 237 -13.26 2.02 -16.58
CA TRP A 237 -13.27 2.63 -15.25
C TRP A 237 -14.49 2.21 -14.43
N HIS A 238 -15.66 2.12 -15.07
CA HIS A 238 -16.87 1.57 -14.45
C HIS A 238 -16.71 0.08 -14.14
N SER A 239 -16.10 -0.68 -15.06
CA SER A 239 -15.84 -2.11 -14.88
C SER A 239 -14.77 -2.38 -13.83
N PHE A 240 -13.76 -1.52 -13.68
CA PHE A 240 -12.73 -1.61 -12.65
C PHE A 240 -13.27 -1.23 -11.27
N GLN A 241 -14.18 -0.24 -11.18
CA GLN A 241 -14.98 -0.03 -9.97
C GLN A 241 -15.81 -1.28 -9.62
N ILE A 242 -16.46 -1.91 -10.60
CA ILE A 242 -17.26 -3.13 -10.39
C ILE A 242 -16.37 -4.31 -9.99
N TYR A 243 -15.19 -4.47 -10.60
CA TYR A 243 -14.27 -5.58 -10.32
C TYR A 243 -13.68 -5.48 -8.90
N VAL A 244 -13.34 -4.27 -8.46
CA VAL A 244 -12.88 -4.01 -7.08
C VAL A 244 -14.05 -4.12 -6.07
N ILE A 245 -15.29 -3.82 -6.46
CA ILE A 245 -16.48 -4.00 -5.60
C ILE A 245 -16.93 -5.47 -5.52
N CYS A 246 -16.69 -6.28 -6.56
CA CYS A 246 -17.12 -7.68 -6.61
C CYS A 246 -16.11 -8.68 -6.00
N TYR A 247 -14.85 -8.27 -5.78
CA TYR A 247 -13.78 -9.12 -5.22
C TYR A 247 -13.32 -8.71 -3.80
N ILE A 248 -14.09 -7.84 -3.11
CA ILE A 248 -13.96 -7.51 -1.69
C ILE A 248 -15.24 -7.95 -0.97
#